data_AF-A0A958NYD9-F1
#
_entry.id   AF-A0A958NYD9-F1
#
_cell.length_a   1.000
_cell.length_b   1.000
_cell.length_c   1.000
_cell.angle_alpha   90.00
_cell.angle_beta   90.00
_cell.angle_gamma   90.00
#
_symmetry.space_group_name_H-M   'P 1'
#
loop_
_entity.id
_entity.type
_entity.pdbx_description
1 polymer ?
#
loop_
_entity_poly.entity_id
_entity_poly.type
_entity_poly.pdbx_seq_one_letter_code
_entity_poly.pdbx_strand_id
1 'polypeptide(L)' 'MAEAIQLKVKSVTGRVRYYPVGRLGELVKQLTKKKTLSELEVEALRGLGLKVELIRENR' A
#
# COMPACT_ATOMS: atom_id res chain seq x y z
N MET A 1 -14.08 10.84 9.45
CA MET A 1 -12.62 10.83 9.18
C MET A 1 -12.39 9.97 7.94
N ALA A 2 -11.68 10.44 6.92
CA ALA A 2 -11.38 9.62 5.76
C ALA A 2 -10.29 8.60 6.15
N GLU A 3 -10.67 7.31 6.19
CA GLU A 3 -9.73 6.21 6.47
C GLU A 3 -8.69 6.13 5.34
N ALA A 4 -7.41 6.08 5.70
CA ALA A 4 -6.31 5.99 4.74
C ALA A 4 -5.90 4.52 4.52
N ILE A 5 -5.55 4.17 3.29
CA ILE A 5 -4.92 2.88 2.97
C ILE A 5 -3.48 2.96 3.46
N GLN A 6 -3.18 2.16 4.49
CA GLN A 6 -1.84 2.09 5.06
C GLN A 6 -0.98 1.10 4.28
N LEU A 7 0.20 1.54 3.85
CA LEU A 7 1.16 0.71 3.14
C LEU A 7 2.50 0.73 3.87
N LYS A 8 3.01 -0.46 4.19
CA LYS A 8 4.35 -0.65 4.73
C LYS A 8 5.33 -0.83 3.59
N VAL A 9 6.36 0.01 3.54
CA VAL A 9 7.37 -0.03 2.46
C VAL A 9 8.51 -0.97 2.87
N LYS A 10 8.85 -1.95 2.02
CA LYS A 10 10.05 -2.77 2.19
C LYS A 10 10.84 -2.86 0.89
N SER A 11 12.16 -2.81 0.99
CA SER A 11 13.05 -3.16 -0.11
C SER A 11 13.31 -4.65 -0.08
N VAL A 12 12.98 -5.35 -1.16
CA VAL A 12 13.26 -6.78 -1.34
C VAL A 12 14.07 -6.93 -2.62
N THR A 13 15.30 -7.45 -2.50
CA THR A 13 16.19 -7.75 -3.64
C THR A 13 16.34 -6.58 -4.63
N GLY A 14 16.48 -5.36 -4.12
CA GLY A 14 16.67 -4.14 -4.92
C GLY A 14 15.39 -3.54 -5.52
N ARG A 15 14.21 -4.11 -5.22
CA ARG A 15 12.90 -3.58 -5.63
C ARG A 15 12.10 -3.12 -4.42
N VAL A 16 11.51 -1.94 -4.52
CA VAL A 16 10.59 -1.42 -3.50
C VAL A 16 9.23 -2.11 -3.66
N ARG A 17 8.71 -2.65 -2.57
CA ARG A 17 7.39 -3.29 -2.50
C ARG A 17 6.58 -2.61 -1.40
N TYR A 18 5.30 -2.40 -1.69
CA TYR A 18 4.35 -1.77 -0.77
C TYR A 18 3.40 -2.84 -0.25
N TYR A 19 3.41 -3.08 1.05
CA TYR A 19 2.59 -4.09 1.70
C TYR A 19 1.36 -3.42 2.31
N PRO A 20 0.16 -3.66 1.79
CA PRO A 20 -1.06 -3.13 2.40
C PRO A 20 -1.26 -3.72 3.81
N VAL A 21 -1.51 -2.85 4.78
CA VAL A 21 -1.72 -3.21 6.19
C VAL A 21 -2.97 -2.54 6.76
N GLY A 22 -3.44 -3.03 7.90
CA GLY A 22 -4.69 -2.60 8.50
C GLY A 22 -5.93 -3.10 7.74
N ARG A 23 -7.11 -2.65 8.16
CA ARG A 23 -8.40 -3.10 7.62
C ARG A 23 -8.55 -2.78 6.13
N LEU A 24 -8.30 -1.54 5.73
CA LEU A 24 -8.37 -1.13 4.33
C LEU A 24 -7.28 -1.80 3.48
N GLY A 25 -6.09 -2.04 4.03
CA GLY A 25 -5.04 -2.78 3.33
C GLY A 25 -5.46 -4.21 3.01
N GLU A 26 -6.16 -4.89 3.91
CA GLU A 26 -6.65 -6.25 3.67
C GLU A 26 -7.72 -6.28 2.56
N LEU A 27 -8.62 -5.28 2.51
CA LEU A 27 -9.57 -5.12 1.40
C LEU A 27 -8.84 -4.94 0.06
N VAL A 28 -7.78 -4.13 0.02
CA VAL A 28 -6.98 -3.95 -1.19
C VAL A 28 -6.37 -5.28 -1.65
N LYS A 29 -5.87 -6.12 -0.72
CA LYS A 29 -5.36 -7.45 -1.07
C LYS A 29 -6.45 -8.36 -1.62
N GLN A 30 -7.66 -8.31 -1.04
CA GLN A 30 -8.78 -9.13 -1.50
C GLN A 30 -9.26 -8.73 -2.91
N LEU A 31 -9.30 -7.43 -3.20
CA LEU A 31 -9.71 -6.89 -4.50
C LEU A 31 -8.66 -7.13 -5.58
N THR A 32 -7.39 -6.86 -5.29
CA THR A 32 -6.30 -7.01 -6.25
C THR A 32 -5.78 -8.45 -6.38
N LYS A 33 -6.14 -9.32 -5.42
CA LYS A 33 -5.58 -10.68 -5.22
C LYS A 33 -4.04 -10.68 -5.08
N LYS A 34 -3.45 -9.54 -4.72
CA LYS A 34 -2.00 -9.36 -4.55
C LYS A 34 -1.64 -9.12 -3.10
N LYS A 35 -0.54 -9.71 -2.64
CA LYS A 35 0.02 -9.47 -1.29
C LYS A 35 0.78 -8.15 -1.17
N THR A 36 1.28 -7.64 -2.28
CA THR A 36 2.06 -6.40 -2.37
C THR A 36 1.65 -5.60 -3.59
N LEU A 37 1.76 -4.29 -3.52
CA LEU A 37 1.61 -3.38 -4.64
C LEU A 37 2.99 -2.94 -5.16
N SER A 38 3.05 -2.65 -6.45
CA SER A 38 4.14 -1.90 -7.09
C SER A 38 3.96 -0.39 -6.87
N GLU A 39 4.99 0.39 -7.18
CA GLU A 39 4.92 1.85 -7.14
C GLU A 39 3.80 2.40 -8.05
N LEU A 40 3.71 1.89 -9.27
CA LEU A 40 2.67 2.27 -10.24
C LEU A 40 1.25 1.97 -9.74
N GLU A 41 1.05 0.86 -9.02
CA GLU A 41 -0.25 0.55 -8.41
C GLU A 41 -0.58 1.52 -7.27
N VAL A 42 0.43 1.95 -6.50
CA VAL A 42 0.24 2.96 -5.44
C VAL A 42 -0.10 4.32 -6.02
N GLU A 43 0.55 4.72 -7.11
CA GLU A 43 0.22 5.95 -7.83
C GLU A 43 -1.20 5.90 -8.41
N ALA A 44 -1.62 4.75 -8.97
CA ALA A 44 -2.98 4.58 -9.45
C ALA A 44 -4.02 4.76 -8.34
N LEU A 45 -3.78 4.21 -7.14
CA LEU A 45 -4.67 4.42 -5.98
C LEU A 45 -4.77 5.91 -5.61
N ARG A 46 -3.66 6.65 -5.64
CA ARG A 46 -3.67 8.10 -5.41
C ARG A 46 -4.41 8.86 -6.50
N GLY A 47 -4.24 8.47 -7.76
CA GLY A 47 -4.94 9.04 -8.92
C GLY A 47 -6.45 8.84 -8.87
N LEU A 48 -6.92 7.78 -8.20
CA LEU A 48 -8.33 7.53 -7.92
C LEU A 48 -8.89 8.36 -6.74
N GLY A 49 -8.08 9.25 -6.14
CA GLY A 49 -8.47 10.08 -5.01
C GLY A 49 -8.44 9.37 -3.66
N LEU A 50 -7.86 8.15 -3.59
CA LEU A 50 -7.74 7.43 -2.33
C LEU A 50 -6.58 7.98 -1.50
N LYS A 51 -6.82 8.16 -0.21
CA LYS A 51 -5.78 8.57 0.73
C LYS A 51 -4.88 7.38 1.02
N VAL A 52 -3.61 7.49 0.67
CA VAL A 52 -2.59 6.45 0.92
C VAL A 52 -1.55 6.98 1.90
N GLU A 53 -1.30 6.23 2.96
CA GLU A 53 -0.32 6.54 3.99
C GLU A 53 0.82 5.52 3.97
N LEU A 54 2.07 6.00 3.90
CA LEU A 54 3.25 5.15 3.91
C LEU A 54 3.80 5.04 5.34
N ILE A 55 3.74 3.84 5.92
CA ILE A 55 4.31 3.58 7.24
C ILE A 55 5.77 3.16 7.05
N ARG A 56 6.70 3.99 7.52
CA ARG A 56 8.11 3.62 7.66
C ARG A 56 8.27 2.81 8.95
N GLU A 57 8.88 1.63 8.88
CA GLU A 57 9.42 0.99 10.08
C GLU A 57 10.61 1.84 10.55
N ASN A 58 10.39 2.72 11.54
CA ASN A 58 11.50 3.30 12.29
C ASN A 58 12.17 2.14 13.04
N ARG A 59 13.45 1.95 12.75
CA ARG A 59 14.35 1.08 13.49
C ARG A 59 15.15 1.92 14.47
#